data_AF-C9RDH2-F1
#
_entry.id   AF-C9RDH2-F1
#
_cell.length_a   1.000
_cell.length_b   1.000
_cell.length_c   1.000
_cell.angle_alpha   90.00
_cell.angle_beta   90.00
_cell.angle_gamma   90.00
#
_symmetry.space_group_name_H-M   'P 1'
#
loop_
_entity.id
_entity.type
_entity.pdbx_description
1 polymer ?
#
loop_
_entity_poly.entity_id
_entity_poly.type
_entity_poly.pdbx_seq_one_letter_code
_entity_poly.pdbx_strand_id
1 'polypeptide(L)'
;MRLVVLRDPGKVWRVVRSLRRLVDRYREDLLPSEFWREGTYLPFPRYPNAYLLILWPPGGTDPVALARRVARLLEKRAGVVLDWAAGIRKSGAVWLLVKARAYKEPDLKVVRYGVQADDLRAIRRLV
;
A
#
# COMPACT_ATOMS: atom_id res chain seq x y z
N MET A 1 -9.94 -10.00 3.61
CA MET A 1 -9.18 -8.73 3.62
C MET A 1 -9.74 -7.76 4.65
N ARG A 2 -8.87 -6.96 5.28
CA ARG A 2 -9.20 -5.83 6.17
C ARG A 2 -8.52 -4.54 5.68
N LEU A 3 -9.19 -3.40 5.80
CA LEU A 3 -8.63 -2.06 5.56
C LEU A 3 -8.42 -1.33 6.89
N VAL A 4 -7.29 -0.65 7.03
CA VAL A 4 -7.01 0.29 8.12
C VAL A 4 -6.55 1.61 7.53
N VAL A 5 -7.24 2.71 7.88
CA VAL A 5 -6.87 4.06 7.42
C VAL A 5 -5.90 4.68 8.43
N LEU A 6 -4.69 5.02 7.96
CA LEU A 6 -3.63 5.58 8.78
C LEU A 6 -3.49 7.08 8.49
N ARG A 7 -3.93 7.91 9.44
CA ARG A 7 -3.84 9.38 9.34
C ARG A 7 -2.57 9.95 9.97
N ASP A 8 -2.09 9.33 11.04
CA ASP A 8 -0.90 9.77 11.79
C ASP A 8 0.38 9.20 11.13
N PRO A 9 1.29 10.05 10.62
CA PRO A 9 2.56 9.60 10.03
C PRO A 9 3.40 8.74 10.98
N GLY A 10 3.36 9.02 12.29
CA GLY A 10 4.06 8.23 13.31
C GLY A 10 3.48 6.83 13.46
N LYS A 11 2.16 6.65 13.27
CA LYS A 11 1.55 5.31 13.20
C LYS A 11 1.96 4.57 11.93
N VAL A 12 2.01 5.25 10.79
CA VAL A 12 2.50 4.64 9.54
C VAL A 12 3.93 4.17 9.72
N TRP A 13 4.82 5.02 10.26
CA TRP A 13 6.20 4.66 10.53
C TRP A 13 6.32 3.41 11.43
N ARG A 14 5.55 3.35 12.52
CA ARG A 14 5.53 2.16 13.40
C ARG A 14 5.12 0.89 12.66
N VAL A 15 4.13 0.97 11.77
CA VAL A 15 3.71 -0.17 10.95
C VAL A 15 4.82 -0.59 10.00
N VAL A 16 5.35 0.34 9.20
CA VAL A 16 6.39 0.08 8.21
C VAL A 16 7.64 -0.51 8.89
N ARG A 17 8.09 0.05 10.01
CA ARG A 17 9.24 -0.46 10.79
C ARG A 17 9.00 -1.84 11.40
N SER A 18 7.75 -2.22 11.64
CA SER A 18 7.41 -3.56 12.15
C SER A 18 7.52 -4.67 11.09
N LEU A 19 7.70 -4.28 9.83
CA LEU A 19 7.88 -5.18 8.69
C LEU A 19 9.38 -5.25 8.40
N ARG A 20 9.98 -6.45 8.51
CA ARG A 20 11.44 -6.64 8.43
C ARG A 20 12.03 -6.24 7.07
N ARG A 21 11.34 -6.62 5.99
CA ARG A 21 11.67 -6.29 4.60
C ARG A 21 10.38 -5.92 3.89
N LEU A 22 10.46 -4.90 3.06
CA LEU A 22 9.35 -4.47 2.24
C LEU A 22 9.60 -4.85 0.79
N VAL A 23 8.50 -5.10 0.11
CA VAL A 23 8.46 -5.40 -1.31
C VAL A 23 7.66 -4.30 -2.00
N ASP A 24 8.13 -3.84 -3.15
CA ASP A 24 7.41 -2.88 -3.99
C ASP A 24 7.31 -3.40 -5.44
N ARG A 25 7.05 -2.46 -6.36
CA ARG A 25 6.96 -2.74 -7.79
C ARG A 25 8.27 -3.29 -8.38
N TYR A 26 9.41 -2.92 -7.83
CA TYR A 26 10.73 -3.11 -8.44
C TYR A 26 11.62 -4.08 -7.67
N ARG A 27 11.51 -4.14 -6.34
CA ARG A 27 12.44 -4.90 -5.48
C ARG A 27 11.76 -5.50 -4.25
N GLU A 28 12.48 -6.37 -3.55
CA GLU A 28 11.97 -7.16 -2.41
C GLU A 28 12.74 -6.91 -1.09
N ASP A 29 13.63 -5.93 -1.12
CA ASP A 29 14.55 -5.55 -0.04
C ASP A 29 14.44 -4.05 0.31
N LEU A 30 13.30 -3.42 0.00
CA LEU A 30 13.02 -2.02 0.31
C LEU A 30 13.06 -1.79 1.83
N LEU A 31 13.86 -0.83 2.27
CA LEU A 31 13.95 -0.47 3.67
C LEU A 31 12.74 0.40 4.08
N PRO A 32 12.28 0.26 5.33
CA PRO A 32 11.27 1.16 5.90
C PRO A 32 11.54 2.65 5.70
N SER A 33 12.79 3.08 5.89
CA SER A 33 13.23 4.47 5.75
C SER A 33 13.25 4.97 4.31
N GLU A 34 13.45 4.06 3.34
CA GLU A 34 13.37 4.41 1.92
C GLU A 34 11.90 4.58 1.49
N PHE A 35 11.02 3.70 1.98
CA PHE A 35 9.59 3.81 1.73
C PHE A 35 8.97 5.03 2.41
N TRP A 36 9.18 5.22 3.71
CA TRP A 36 8.50 6.24 4.50
C TRP A 36 9.45 7.36 4.93
N ARG A 37 9.85 8.20 3.97
CA ARG A 37 10.70 9.38 4.19
C ARG A 37 9.91 10.68 4.18
N GLU A 38 10.44 11.70 4.85
CA GLU A 38 9.88 13.05 4.84
C GLU A 38 9.69 13.57 3.39
N GLY A 39 8.65 14.38 3.18
CA GLY A 39 8.28 14.86 1.85
C GLY A 39 7.52 13.86 0.98
N THR A 40 7.37 12.59 1.40
CA THR A 40 6.57 11.59 0.66
C THR A 40 5.17 11.35 1.23
N TYR A 41 4.84 12.01 2.33
CA TYR A 41 3.55 11.94 3.01
C TYR A 41 3.10 13.34 3.45
N LEU A 42 1.86 13.46 3.91
CA LEU A 42 1.29 14.72 4.36
C LEU A 42 1.59 14.92 5.84
N PRO A 43 2.11 16.10 6.24
CA PRO A 43 2.56 16.32 7.62
C PRO A 43 1.41 16.31 8.65
N PHE A 44 0.17 16.60 8.22
CA PHE A 44 -0.96 16.77 9.14
C PHE A 44 -1.98 15.62 9.09
N PRO A 45 -2.55 15.21 10.24
CA PRO A 45 -3.47 14.07 10.35
C PRO A 45 -4.90 14.37 9.87
N ARG A 46 -5.17 15.58 9.38
CA ARG A 46 -6.50 15.96 8.84
C ARG A 46 -6.97 14.99 7.75
N TYR A 47 -6.03 14.32 7.09
CA TYR A 47 -6.33 13.43 6.00
C TYR A 47 -5.57 12.09 6.14
N PRO A 48 -6.04 11.04 5.44
CA PRO A 48 -5.28 9.81 5.32
C PRO A 48 -3.88 10.08 4.77
N ASN A 49 -2.89 9.46 5.40
CA ASN A 49 -1.50 9.45 4.99
C ASN A 49 -1.17 8.16 4.25
N ALA A 50 -1.73 7.04 4.73
CA ALA A 50 -1.65 5.75 4.07
C ALA A 50 -2.89 4.89 4.35
N TYR A 51 -3.09 3.88 3.52
CA TYR A 51 -4.06 2.82 3.67
C TYR A 51 -3.31 1.50 3.85
N LEU A 52 -3.58 0.80 4.95
CA LEU A 52 -3.07 -0.54 5.19
C LEU A 52 -4.14 -1.56 4.82
N LEU A 53 -3.89 -2.31 3.75
CA LEU A 53 -4.67 -3.45 3.31
C LEU A 53 -4.02 -4.73 3.87
N ILE A 54 -4.75 -5.43 4.73
CA ILE A 54 -4.35 -6.74 5.24
C ILE A 54 -5.03 -7.80 4.37
N LEU A 55 -4.22 -8.53 3.61
CA LEU A 55 -4.61 -9.56 2.67
C LEU A 55 -4.23 -10.93 3.25
N TRP A 56 -5.09 -11.91 3.06
CA TRP A 56 -4.82 -13.31 3.42
C TRP A 56 -4.79 -14.08 2.10
N PRO A 57 -3.60 -14.43 1.58
CA PRO A 57 -3.51 -15.19 0.34
C PRO A 57 -4.17 -16.56 0.50
N PRO A 58 -4.92 -17.05 -0.50
CA PRO A 58 -5.30 -18.46 -0.58
C PRO A 58 -4.06 -19.35 -0.56
N GLY A 59 -4.20 -20.59 -0.10
CA GLY A 59 -3.10 -21.56 -0.07
C GLY A 59 -2.40 -21.69 -1.44
N GLY A 60 -1.07 -21.77 -1.43
CA GLY A 60 -0.26 -21.87 -2.66
C GLY A 60 -0.11 -20.56 -3.45
N THR A 61 -0.71 -19.45 -3.01
CA THR A 61 -0.53 -18.14 -3.67
C THR A 61 0.79 -17.51 -3.25
N ASP A 62 1.60 -17.06 -4.21
CA ASP A 62 2.77 -16.23 -3.92
C ASP A 62 2.33 -14.87 -3.33
N PRO A 63 2.69 -14.57 -2.06
CA PRO A 63 2.32 -13.33 -1.40
C PRO A 63 2.86 -12.08 -2.10
N VAL A 64 4.03 -12.16 -2.73
CA VAL A 64 4.64 -11.03 -3.45
C VAL A 64 3.85 -10.75 -4.73
N ALA A 65 3.60 -11.79 -5.54
CA ALA A 65 2.77 -11.67 -6.73
C ALA A 65 1.38 -11.12 -6.39
N LEU A 66 0.77 -11.57 -5.28
CA LEU A 66 -0.52 -11.04 -4.82
C LEU A 66 -0.44 -9.54 -4.51
N ALA A 67 0.57 -9.10 -3.75
CA ALA A 67 0.74 -7.67 -3.42
C ALA A 67 0.86 -6.80 -4.68
N ARG A 68 1.71 -7.22 -5.62
CA ARG A 68 1.90 -6.55 -6.91
C ARG A 68 0.61 -6.53 -7.74
N ARG A 69 -0.13 -7.64 -7.77
CA ARG A 69 -1.40 -7.74 -8.49
C ARG A 69 -2.47 -6.81 -7.90
N VAL A 70 -2.57 -6.75 -6.58
CA VAL A 70 -3.50 -5.83 -5.90
C VAL A 70 -3.12 -4.37 -6.15
N ALA A 71 -1.84 -4.01 -6.06
CA ALA A 71 -1.40 -2.65 -6.33
C ALA A 71 -1.72 -2.22 -7.78
N ARG A 72 -1.40 -3.07 -8.77
CA ARG A 72 -1.72 -2.82 -10.19
C ARG A 72 -3.23 -2.67 -10.43
N LEU A 73 -4.05 -3.46 -9.74
CA LEU A 73 -5.51 -3.34 -9.81
C LEU A 73 -5.95 -1.95 -9.33
N LEU A 74 -5.45 -1.47 -8.20
CA LEU A 74 -5.80 -0.17 -7.64
C LEU A 74 -5.35 0.97 -8.55
N GLU A 75 -4.12 0.90 -9.08
CA GLU A 75 -3.58 1.86 -10.05
C GLU A 75 -4.46 1.97 -11.29
N LYS A 76 -4.82 0.83 -11.90
CA LYS A 76 -5.68 0.77 -13.08
C LYS A 76 -7.07 1.35 -12.81
N ARG A 77 -7.65 1.05 -11.65
CA ARG A 77 -9.01 1.50 -11.30
C ARG A 77 -9.07 2.99 -11.00
N ALA A 78 -8.03 3.54 -10.37
CA ALA A 78 -7.97 4.95 -10.00
C ALA A 78 -7.34 5.84 -11.10
N GLY A 79 -6.71 5.24 -12.13
CA GLY A 79 -6.03 5.98 -13.18
C GLY A 79 -4.81 6.76 -12.64
N VAL A 80 -4.06 6.16 -11.73
CA VAL A 80 -2.90 6.77 -11.06
C VAL A 80 -1.78 5.76 -10.87
N VAL A 81 -0.56 6.25 -10.67
CA VAL A 81 0.57 5.51 -10.13
C VAL A 81 0.58 5.66 -8.61
N LEU A 82 0.63 4.53 -7.90
CA LEU A 82 0.62 4.50 -6.45
C LEU A 82 2.04 4.32 -5.91
N ASP A 83 2.34 5.03 -4.83
CA ASP A 83 3.50 4.74 -3.99
C ASP A 83 3.05 3.74 -2.91
N TRP A 84 3.54 2.51 -2.98
CA TRP A 84 3.11 1.41 -2.12
C TRP A 84 4.27 0.50 -1.76
N ALA A 85 4.12 -0.19 -0.62
CA ALA A 85 5.03 -1.23 -0.17
C ALA A 85 4.25 -2.31 0.57
N ALA A 86 4.70 -3.55 0.48
CA ALA A 86 4.11 -4.69 1.15
C ALA A 86 5.11 -5.38 2.08
N GLY A 87 4.65 -5.79 3.26
CA GLY A 87 5.40 -6.68 4.14
C GLY A 87 4.65 -7.99 4.39
N ILE A 88 5.38 -9.11 4.44
CA ILE A 88 4.80 -10.44 4.63
C ILE A 88 4.99 -10.85 6.09
N ARG A 89 3.89 -11.18 6.77
CA ARG A 89 3.93 -11.62 8.18
C ARG A 89 4.16 -13.12 8.26
N LYS A 90 4.66 -13.59 9.42
CA LYS A 90 4.82 -15.03 9.71
C LYS A 90 3.53 -15.84 9.53
N SER A 91 2.36 -15.22 9.71
CA SER A 91 1.06 -15.84 9.50
C SER A 91 0.68 -16.02 8.02
N GLY A 92 1.55 -15.66 7.07
CA GLY A 92 1.25 -15.61 5.65
C GLY A 92 0.45 -14.39 5.19
N ALA A 93 0.01 -13.54 6.13
CA ALA A 93 -0.74 -12.33 5.78
C ALA A 93 0.18 -11.30 5.09
N VAL A 94 -0.33 -10.70 4.01
CA VAL A 94 0.33 -9.62 3.28
C VAL A 94 -0.21 -8.29 3.80
N TRP A 95 0.67 -7.44 4.30
CA TRP A 95 0.37 -6.09 4.75
C TRP A 95 0.79 -5.11 3.65
N LEU A 96 -0.15 -4.74 2.80
CA LEU A 96 0.06 -3.80 1.70
C LEU A 96 -0.28 -2.38 2.18
N LEU A 97 0.74 -1.53 2.29
CA LEU A 97 0.59 -0.11 2.56
C LEU A 97 0.60 0.67 1.25
N VAL A 98 -0.43 1.48 1.06
CA VAL A 98 -0.57 2.39 -0.08
C VAL A 98 -0.59 3.82 0.45
N LYS A 99 0.33 4.68 0.00
CA LYS A 99 0.29 6.09 0.39
C LYS A 99 -0.94 6.76 -0.21
N ALA A 100 -1.49 7.73 0.52
CA ALA A 100 -2.58 8.55 -0.01
C ALA A 100 -2.10 9.56 -1.06
N ARG A 101 -0.78 9.76 -1.19
CA ARG A 101 -0.17 10.53 -2.28
C ARG A 101 0.03 9.60 -3.49
N ALA A 102 -0.49 10.00 -4.63
CA ALA A 102 -0.40 9.28 -5.90
C ALA A 102 -0.08 10.26 -7.04
N TYR A 103 0.18 9.73 -8.23
CA TYR A 103 0.61 10.52 -9.39
C TYR A 103 -0.25 10.19 -10.61
N LYS A 104 -0.72 11.21 -11.33
CA LYS A 104 -1.40 11.02 -12.62
C LYS A 104 -0.38 10.97 -13.75
N GLU A 105 -0.60 10.08 -14.70
CA GLU A 105 0.16 10.07 -15.96
C GLU A 105 -0.51 11.00 -16.99
N PRO A 106 0.25 11.56 -17.96
CA PRO A 106 1.69 11.44 -18.14
C PRO A 106 2.53 12.49 -17.38
N ASP A 107 1.90 13.48 -16.77
CA ASP A 107 2.56 14.66 -16.21
C ASP A 107 3.09 14.47 -14.77
N LEU A 108 2.90 13.28 -14.21
CA LEU A 108 3.17 12.94 -12.80
C LEU A 108 2.57 13.94 -11.82
N LYS A 109 1.43 14.55 -12.17
CA LYS A 109 0.76 15.49 -11.27
C LYS A 109 0.36 14.80 -9.99
N VAL A 110 0.78 15.38 -8.87
CA VAL A 110 0.45 14.86 -7.54
C VAL A 110 -1.05 14.97 -7.30
N VAL A 111 -1.66 13.84 -6.95
CA VAL A 111 -3.07 13.73 -6.58
C VAL A 111 -3.23 12.96 -5.28
N ARG A 112 -4.42 13.04 -4.71
CA ARG A 112 -4.78 12.33 -3.49
C ARG A 112 -5.57 11.09 -3.84
N TYR A 113 -5.02 9.94 -3.51
CA TYR A 113 -5.69 8.66 -3.63
C TYR A 113 -6.53 8.38 -2.38
N GLY A 114 -7.72 7.83 -2.62
CA GLY A 114 -8.60 7.30 -1.59
C GLY A 114 -9.15 5.96 -2.01
N VAL A 115 -8.96 4.94 -1.17
CA VAL A 115 -9.50 3.60 -1.40
C VAL A 115 -11.03 3.67 -1.40
N GLN A 116 -11.65 3.24 -2.49
CA GLN A 116 -13.11 3.25 -2.65
C GLN A 116 -13.74 1.91 -2.25
N ALA A 117 -15.05 1.91 -2.00
CA ALA A 117 -15.79 0.68 -1.69
C ALA A 117 -15.69 -0.37 -2.81
N ASP A 118 -15.69 0.07 -4.07
CA ASP A 118 -15.52 -0.83 -5.21
C ASP A 118 -14.12 -1.43 -5.33
N ASP A 119 -13.09 -0.71 -4.87
CA ASP A 119 -11.75 -1.26 -4.81
C ASP A 119 -11.70 -2.42 -3.82
N LEU A 120 -12.34 -2.25 -2.66
CA LEU A 120 -12.43 -3.31 -1.66
C LEU A 120 -13.20 -4.54 -2.18
N ARG A 121 -14.28 -4.32 -2.94
CA ARG A 121 -15.01 -5.40 -3.62
C ARG A 121 -14.13 -6.13 -4.64
N ALA A 122 -13.37 -5.39 -5.44
CA ALA A 122 -12.49 -5.97 -6.43
C ALA A 122 -11.32 -6.76 -5.80
N ILE A 123 -10.71 -6.25 -4.72
CA ILE A 123 -9.65 -6.95 -4.01
C ILE A 123 -10.17 -8.26 -3.37
N ARG A 124 -11.38 -8.26 -2.80
CA ARG A 124 -11.99 -9.47 -2.23
C ARG A 124 -12.18 -10.61 -3.24
N ARG A 125 -12.13 -10.36 -4.54
CA ARG A 125 -12.19 -11.40 -5.58
C ARG A 125 -10.81 -12.01 -5.87
N LEU A 126 -9.75 -11.41 -5.35
CA LEU A 126 -8.36 -11.85 -5.52
C LEU A 126 -7.82 -12.62 -4.32
N VAL A 127 -8.52 -12.57 -3.18
CA VAL A 127 -8.07 -13.10 -1.87
C VAL A 127 -9.13 -13.94 -1.21
#